data_AF-A0A956ESZ9-F1
#
_entry.id   AF-A0A956ESZ9-F1
#
_cell.length_a   1.000
_cell.length_b   1.000
_cell.length_c   1.000
_cell.angle_alpha   90.00
_cell.angle_beta   90.00
_cell.angle_gamma   90.00
#
_symmetry.space_group_name_H-M   'P 1'
#
loop_
_entity.id
_entity.type
_entity.pdbx_description
1 polymer ?
#
loop_
_entity_poly.entity_id
_entity_poly.type
_entity_poly.pdbx_seq_one_letter_code
_entity_poly.pdbx_strand_id
1 'polypeptide(L)' 'MLASALVYLVAVLHVLFMLLETFLWTTPKVRARFGNSAAEAETTRVLAA' A
#
# COMPACT_ATOMS: atom_id res chain seq x y z
N MET A 1 26.65 8.80 -4.83
CA MET A 1 26.35 7.70 -3.87
C MET A 1 25.04 7.94 -3.13
N LEU A 2 24.87 9.06 -2.41
CA LEU A 2 23.61 9.38 -1.71
C LEU A 2 22.38 9.44 -2.63
N ALA A 3 22.50 10.11 -3.78
CA ALA A 3 21.40 10.19 -4.76
C ALA A 3 20.92 8.81 -5.21
N SER A 4 21.84 7.89 -5.52
CA SER A 4 21.51 6.52 -5.90
C SER A 4 20.82 5.75 -4.78
N ALA A 5 21.26 5.93 -3.53
CA ALA A 5 20.62 5.30 -2.37
C ALA A 5 19.17 5.78 -2.19
N LEU A 6 18.91 7.07 -2.36
CA LEU A 6 17.55 7.63 -2.31
C LEU A 6 16.68 7.12 -3.47
N VAL A 7 17.23 6.96 -4.67
CA VAL A 7 16.50 6.37 -5.82
C VAL A 7 16.09 4.93 -5.51
N TYR A 8 17.00 4.09 -4.99
CA TYR A 8 16.64 2.71 -4.62
C TYR A 8 15.61 2.65 -3.49
N LEU A 9 15.71 3.53 -2.50
CA LEU A 9 14.71 3.63 -1.44
C LEU A 9 13.32 3.94 -2.02
N VAL A 10 13.23 4.93 -2.90
CA VAL A 10 11.97 5.30 -3.55
C VAL A 10 11.44 4.16 -4.42
N ALA A 11 12.30 3.47 -5.16
CA ALA A 11 11.91 2.30 -5.95
C ALA A 11 11.32 1.18 -5.08
N VAL A 12 11.94 0.88 -3.94
CA VAL A 12 11.42 -0.09 -2.97
C VAL A 12 10.09 0.36 -2.40
N LEU A 13 9.95 1.64 -2.04
CA LEU A 13 8.68 2.19 -1.55
C LEU A 13 7.56 2.05 -2.58
N HIS A 14 7.81 2.30 -3.87
CA HIS A 14 6.80 2.14 -4.92
C HIS A 14 6.31 0.69 -5.01
N VAL A 15 7.21 -0.29 -4.97
CA VAL A 15 6.83 -1.71 -4.98
C VAL A 15 6.05 -2.08 -3.72
N LEU A 16 6.46 -1.57 -2.56
CA LEU A 16 5.74 -1.79 -1.30
C LEU A 16 4.32 -1.23 -1.34
N PHE A 17 4.13 -0.02 -1.87
CA PHE A 17 2.80 0.56 -2.03
C PHE A 17 1.95 -0.25 -3.01
N MET A 18 2.52 -0.68 -4.14
CA MET A 18 1.80 -1.53 -5.10
C MET A 18 1.34 -2.84 -4.44
N LEU A 19 2.19 -3.51 -3.65
CA LEU A 19 1.80 -4.73 -2.94
C LEU A 19 0.73 -4.47 -1.87
N LEU A 20 0.85 -3.34 -1.16
CA LEU A 20 -0.12 -2.95 -0.15
C LEU A 20 -1.49 -2.69 -0.77
N GLU A 21 -1.54 -2.04 -1.92
CA GLU A 21 -2.75 -1.63 -2.63
C GLU A 21 -3.42 -2.81 -3.34
N THR A 22 -2.65 -3.66 -4.02
CA THR A 22 -3.23 -4.78 -4.79
C THR A 22 -3.55 -6.00 -3.93
N PHE A 23 -2.68 -6.37 -2.99
CA PHE A 23 -2.80 -7.63 -2.25
C PHE A 23 -3.24 -7.45 -0.80
N LEU A 24 -2.77 -6.40 -0.11
CA LEU A 24 -3.02 -6.24 1.32
C LEU A 24 -4.14 -5.24 1.66
N TRP A 25 -4.79 -4.58 0.69
CA TRP A 25 -5.77 -3.52 0.93
C TRP A 25 -6.88 -3.93 1.90
N THR A 26 -7.41 -5.14 1.73
CA THR A 26 -8.46 -5.70 2.58
C THR A 26 -7.93 -6.36 3.85
N THR A 27 -6.62 -6.37 4.12
CA THR A 27 -6.03 -7.05 5.29
C THR A 27 -6.26 -6.23 6.57
N PRO A 28 -6.58 -6.84 7.73
CA PRO A 28 -6.83 -6.11 8.98
C PRO A 28 -5.70 -5.16 9.40
N LYS A 29 -4.44 -5.49 9.11
CA LYS A 29 -3.28 -4.64 9.39
C LYS A 29 -3.30 -3.34 8.58
N VAL A 30 -3.64 -3.42 7.31
CA VAL A 30 -3.71 -2.26 6.40
C VAL A 30 -4.95 -1.44 6.73
N ARG A 31 -6.11 -2.08 6.87
CA ARG A 31 -7.35 -1.40 7.30
C ARG A 31 -7.15 -0.63 8.61
N ALA A 32 -6.48 -1.23 9.61
CA ALA A 32 -6.17 -0.55 10.87
C ALA A 32 -5.20 0.64 10.70
N ARG A 33 -4.28 0.57 9.74
CA ARG A 33 -3.35 1.67 9.45
C ARG A 33 -4.03 2.84 8.75
N PHE A 34 -5.00 2.57 7.89
CA PHE A 34 -5.78 3.57 7.15
C PHE A 34 -7.07 4.00 7.86
N GLY A 35 -7.46 3.33 8.95
CA GLY A 35 -8.69 3.62 9.69
C GLY A 35 -9.97 3.18 8.98
N ASN A 36 -9.87 2.35 7.92
CA ASN A 36 -11.01 1.88 7.16
C ASN A 36 -11.75 0.75 7.90
N SER A 37 -13.08 0.80 7.90
CA SER A 37 -13.90 -0.35 8.29
C SER A 37 -13.77 -1.50 7.27
N ALA A 38 -14.15 -2.72 7.64
CA ALA A 38 -14.09 -3.86 6.74
C ALA A 38 -15.00 -3.69 5.50
N ALA A 39 -16.16 -3.04 5.67
CA ALA A 39 -17.09 -2.76 4.58
C ALA A 39 -16.54 -1.72 3.60
N GLU A 40 -15.92 -0.65 4.11
CA GLU A 40 -15.28 0.39 3.27
C GLU A 40 -14.07 -0.15 2.50
N ALA A 41 -13.28 -1.03 3.13
CA ALA A 41 -12.14 -1.65 2.45
C ALA A 41 -12.57 -2.60 1.31
N GLU A 42 -13.72 -3.28 1.45
CA GLU A 42 -14.23 -4.17 0.40
C GLU A 42 -14.86 -3.38 -0.76
N THR A 43 -15.60 -2.30 -0.47
CA THR A 43 -16.19 -1.45 -1.52
C THR A 43 -15.14 -0.66 -2.30
N THR A 44 -14.05 -0.25 -1.64
CA THR A 44 -12.93 0.46 -2.29
C THR A 44 -11.88 -0.46 -2.91
N ARG A 45 -12.01 -1.79 -2.74
CA ARG A 45 -11.05 -2.77 -3.27
C ARG A 45 -10.84 -2.66 -4.78
N VAL A 46 -11.88 -2.27 -5.53
CA VAL A 46 -11.80 -2.08 -6.99
C VAL A 46 -11.05 -0.81 -7.40
N LEU A 47 -10.88 0.14 -6.49
CA LEU A 47 -10.07 1.34 -6.70
C LEU A 47 -8.60 1.10 -6.37
N ALA A 48 -8.29 0.04 -5.65
CA ALA A 48 -6.93 -0.33 -5.29
C ALA A 48 -6.30 -1.14 -6.44
N ALA A 49 -5.29 -0.56 -7.12
CA ALA A 49 -4.62 -1.12 -8.29
C ALA A 49 -3.10 -0.89 -8.28
#